data_AF-A0A7D7Z8Y8-F1
#
_entry.id   AF-A0A7D7Z8Y8-F1
#
_cell.length_a   1.000
_cell.length_b   1.000
_cell.length_c   1.000
_cell.angle_alpha   90.00
_cell.angle_beta   90.00
_cell.angle_gamma   90.00
#
_symmetry.space_group_name_H-M   'P 1'
#
loop_
_entity.id
_entity.type
_entity.pdbx_description
1 polymer ?
#
loop_
_entity_poly.entity_id
_entity_poly.type
_entity_poly.pdbx_seq_one_letter_code
_entity_poly.pdbx_strand_id
1 'polypeptide(L)' 'MTLQEGLDLIENYKKALEKFIETLPEQSVQLGSEMIKTLSMNSKNEIKNLEAIENALKRK' A
#
# COMPACT_ATOMS: atom_id res chain seq x y z
N MET A 1 -18.13 13.09 0.39
CA MET A 1 -16.82 12.60 0.87
C MET A 1 -16.27 13.61 1.86
N THR A 2 -16.19 13.22 3.13
CA THR A 2 -15.66 14.01 4.26
C THR A 2 -14.16 13.76 4.44
N LEU A 3 -13.49 14.58 5.25
CA LEU A 3 -12.08 14.36 5.60
C LEU A 3 -11.87 12.99 6.26
N GLN A 4 -12.76 12.60 7.19
CA GLN A 4 -12.67 11.32 7.89
C GLN A 4 -12.82 10.15 6.92
N GLU A 5 -13.80 10.19 6.01
CA GLU A 5 -13.97 9.16 4.98
C GLU A 5 -12.73 9.03 4.09
N GLY A 6 -12.07 10.15 3.76
CA GLY A 6 -10.82 10.14 3.00
C GLY A 6 -9.65 9.51 3.77
N LEU A 7 -9.52 9.80 5.07
CA LEU A 7 -8.48 9.21 5.93
C LEU A 7 -8.71 7.71 6.12
N ASP A 8 -9.96 7.29 6.31
CA ASP A 8 -10.32 5.87 6.43
C ASP A 8 -10.03 5.10 5.14
N LEU A 9 -10.27 5.71 3.98
CA LEU A 9 -9.90 5.12 2.67
C LEU A 9 -8.39 4.92 2.55
N ILE A 10 -7.59 5.92 2.93
CA ILE A 10 -6.12 5.83 2.90
C ILE A 10 -5.64 4.70 3.82
N GLU A 11 -6.16 4.63 5.05
CA GLU A 11 -5.80 3.60 6.02
C GLU A 11 -6.16 2.19 5.54
N ASN A 12 -7.36 2.02 4.98
CA ASN A 12 -7.79 0.74 4.42
C ASN A 12 -6.93 0.30 3.23
N TYR A 13 -6.51 1.24 2.39
CA TYR A 13 -5.66 0.93 1.24
C TYR A 13 -4.23 0.55 1.66
N LYS A 14 -3.63 1.24 2.65
CA LYS A 14 -2.34 0.85 3.23
C LYS A 14 -2.40 -0.59 3.77
N LYS A 15 -3.42 -0.93 4.57
CA LYS A 15 -3.61 -2.30 5.10
C LYS A 15 -3.75 -3.35 4.00
N ALA A 16 -4.47 -3.01 2.93
CA ALA A 16 -4.61 -3.90 1.78
C ALA A 16 -3.26 -4.13 1.07
N LEU A 17 -2.43 -3.09 0.91
CA LEU A 17 -1.09 -3.20 0.35
C LEU A 17 -0.14 -4.01 1.26
N GLU A 18 -0.21 -3.83 2.57
CA GLU A 18 0.56 -4.63 3.53
C GLU A 18 0.19 -6.12 3.42
N LYS A 19 -1.11 -6.44 3.46
CA LYS A 19 -1.59 -7.80 3.29
C LYS A 19 -1.22 -8.38 1.93
N PHE A 20 -1.27 -7.57 0.87
CA PHE A 20 -0.84 -7.99 -0.46
C PHE A 20 0.65 -8.37 -0.47
N ILE A 21 1.52 -7.56 0.16
CA ILE A 21 2.96 -7.87 0.26
C ILE A 21 3.19 -9.16 1.07
N GLU A 22 2.43 -9.39 2.13
CA GLU A 22 2.55 -10.60 2.96
C GLU A 22 2.20 -11.88 2.18
N THR A 23 1.17 -11.84 1.32
CA THR A 23 0.75 -12.99 0.52
C THR A 23 1.47 -13.11 -0.82
N LEU A 24 2.18 -12.06 -1.25
CA LEU A 24 2.88 -12.03 -2.53
C LEU A 24 3.89 -13.18 -2.70
N PRO A 25 4.71 -13.57 -1.69
CA PRO A 25 5.63 -14.71 -1.81
C PRO A 25 4.95 -16.04 -2.16
N GLU A 26 3.68 -16.22 -1.77
CA GLU A 26 2.89 -17.42 -2.10
C GLU A 26 2.63 -17.53 -3.62
N GLN A 27 2.67 -16.40 -4.33
CA GLN A 27 2.51 -16.31 -5.78
C GLN A 27 3.84 -16.43 -6.56
N SER A 28 4.95 -16.68 -5.86
CA SER A 28 6.30 -16.72 -6.46
C SER A 28 6.47 -17.76 -7.56
N VAL A 29 5.76 -18.90 -7.46
CA VAL A 29 5.75 -19.95 -8.49
C VAL A 29 5.11 -19.47 -9.80
N GLN A 30 4.11 -18.59 -9.73
CA GLN A 30 3.34 -18.13 -10.89
C GLN A 30 3.90 -16.84 -11.50
N LEU A 31 4.36 -15.90 -10.66
CA LEU A 31 4.79 -14.57 -11.10
C LEU A 31 6.29 -14.49 -11.38
N GLY A 32 7.09 -15.38 -10.78
CA GLY A 32 8.56 -15.33 -10.84
C GLY A 32 9.17 -14.27 -9.91
N SER A 33 10.41 -14.49 -9.49
CA SER A 33 11.08 -13.72 -8.43
C SER A 33 11.23 -12.23 -8.74
N GLU A 34 11.50 -11.86 -9.99
CA GLU A 34 11.67 -10.44 -10.38
C GLU A 34 10.35 -9.66 -10.32
N MET A 35 9.24 -10.30 -10.70
CA MET A 35 7.90 -9.70 -10.59
C MET A 35 7.51 -9.51 -9.12
N ILE A 36 7.74 -10.54 -8.28
CA ILE A 36 7.51 -10.46 -6.83
C ILE A 36 8.30 -9.31 -6.22
N LYS A 37 9.58 -9.16 -6.58
CA LYS A 37 10.44 -8.08 -6.11
C LYS A 37 9.92 -6.71 -6.54
N THR A 38 9.53 -6.57 -7.81
CA THR A 38 9.01 -5.32 -8.37
C THR A 38 7.71 -4.91 -7.70
N LEU A 39 6.75 -5.83 -7.59
CA LEU A 39 5.47 -5.62 -6.91
C LEU A 39 5.67 -5.26 -5.44
N SER A 40 6.55 -5.97 -4.72
CA SER A 40 6.88 -5.65 -3.33
C SER A 40 7.44 -4.25 -3.18
N MET A 41 8.36 -3.84 -4.05
CA MET A 41 8.99 -2.52 -4.01
C MET A 41 7.98 -1.41 -4.31
N ASN A 42 7.14 -1.60 -5.33
CA ASN A 42 6.12 -0.64 -5.71
C ASN A 42 5.08 -0.45 -4.60
N SER A 43 4.57 -1.55 -4.03
CA SER A 43 3.61 -1.47 -2.91
C SER A 43 4.20 -0.76 -1.70
N LYS A 44 5.48 -0.99 -1.36
CA LYS A 44 6.17 -0.26 -0.27
C LYS A 44 6.31 1.23 -0.55
N ASN A 45 6.58 1.61 -1.80
CA ASN A 45 6.65 3.02 -2.18
C ASN A 45 5.27 3.69 -2.10
N GLU A 46 4.22 2.98 -2.52
CA GLU A 46 2.86 3.50 -2.45
C GLU A 46 2.38 3.71 -1.01
N ILE A 47 2.71 2.80 -0.08
CA ILE A 47 2.45 3.00 1.36
C ILE A 47 3.09 4.30 1.87
N LYS A 48 4.36 4.56 1.52
CA LYS A 48 5.04 5.83 1.90
C LYS A 48 4.36 7.07 1.31
N ASN A 49 3.88 6.99 0.07
CA ASN A 49 3.15 8.09 -0.56
C ASN A 49 1.83 8.36 0.19
N LEU A 50 1.09 7.30 0.54
CA LEU A 50 -0.15 7.39 1.30
C LEU A 50 0.06 7.97 2.69
N GLU A 51 1.14 7.60 3.38
CA GLU A 51 1.53 8.20 4.66
C GLU A 51 1.83 9.70 4.52
N ALA A 52 2.51 10.11 3.44
CA ALA A 52 2.78 11.52 3.17
C ALA A 52 1.48 12.31 2.93
N ILE A 53 0.53 11.72 2.17
CA ILE A 53 -0.78 12.31 1.91
C ILE A 53 -1.59 12.42 3.21
N GLU A 54 -1.66 11.34 4.00
CA GLU A 54 -2.33 11.32 5.30
C GLU A 54 -1.80 12.41 6.23
N ASN A 55 -0.48 12.55 6.32
CA ASN A 55 0.17 13.59 7.11
C ASN A 55 -0.14 15.00 6.59
N ALA A 56 -0.19 15.19 5.27
CA ALA A 56 -0.55 16.47 4.69
C ALA A 56 -2.03 16.85 4.94
N LEU A 57 -2.93 15.86 4.94
CA LEU A 57 -4.35 16.06 5.22
C LEU A 57 -4.61 16.36 6.71
N LYS A 58 -3.90 15.71 7.63
CA LYS A 58 -4.02 15.96 9.09
C LYS A 58 -3.40 17.28 9.56
N ARG A 59 -2.50 17.87 8.76
CA ARG A 59 -1.85 19.16 9.05
C ARG A 59 -2.67 20.37 8.59
N LYS A 60 -3.75 20.16 7.84
CA LYS A 60 -4.75 21.18 7.52
C LYS A 60 -5.83 21.22 8.59
#